data_AF-A0A504JB97-F1
#
_entry.id   AF-A0A504JB97-F1
#
_cell.length_a   1.000
_cell.length_b   1.000
_cell.length_c   1.000
_cell.angle_alpha   90.00
_cell.angle_beta   90.00
_cell.angle_gamma   90.00
#
_symmetry.space_group_name_H-M   'P 1'
#
loop_
_entity.id
_entity.type
_entity.pdbx_description
1 polymer ?
#
loop_
_entity_poly.entity_id
_entity_poly.type
_entity_poly.pdbx_seq_one_letter_code
_entity_poly.pdbx_strand_id
1 'polypeptide(L)'
;MGVLKDHIAGVLVILLLLMPQIAHTLYVFEVHSRYDNPWFAWCYAIGVDTAILIFTSKGWLRTAFAYFFATLAHNLVYLYNPDSIWSGLLVCINLSATLYALTHLFIKKKTIPQMPHATGTLKKAIHIQHAIEAGIHFEAHPFECPECGKRFADNKQLNGHISVHKKQNEWKPEHYGNWEEQNQKRYQKLLETPQ
;
A
#
# COMPACT_ATOMS: atom_id res chain seq x y z
N MET A 1 6.95 23.37 -8.69
CA MET A 1 6.15 23.51 -9.94
C MET A 1 6.39 22.38 -10.95
N GLY A 2 7.59 21.78 -11.05
CA GLY A 2 7.85 20.62 -11.95
C GLY A 2 7.13 19.32 -11.54
N VAL A 3 7.19 18.96 -10.26
CA VAL A 3 6.58 17.72 -9.72
C VAL A 3 5.07 17.64 -9.98
N LEU A 4 4.34 18.75 -9.83
CA LEU A 4 2.90 18.78 -10.09
C LEU A 4 2.56 18.59 -11.59
N LYS A 5 3.40 19.10 -12.51
CA LYS A 5 3.22 18.91 -13.95
C LYS A 5 3.43 17.45 -14.35
N ASP A 6 4.40 16.78 -13.74
CA ASP A 6 4.69 15.37 -14.00
C ASP A 6 3.54 14.46 -13.51
N HIS A 7 2.94 14.78 -12.36
CA HIS A 7 1.77 14.06 -11.85
C HIS A 7 0.54 14.25 -12.75
N ILE A 8 0.27 15.48 -13.19
CA ILE A 8 -0.85 15.77 -14.10
C ILE A 8 -0.65 15.07 -15.45
N ALA A 9 0.57 15.08 -15.98
CA ALA A 9 0.89 14.38 -17.23
C ALA A 9 0.65 12.86 -17.12
N GLY A 10 1.06 12.23 -16.00
CA GLY A 10 0.80 10.81 -15.77
C GLY A 10 -0.68 10.48 -15.68
N VAL A 11 -1.47 11.29 -14.97
CA VAL A 11 -2.93 11.13 -14.88
C VAL A 11 -3.58 11.26 -16.26
N LEU A 12 -3.17 12.25 -17.07
CA LEU A 12 -3.68 12.44 -18.43
C LEU A 12 -3.36 11.23 -19.34
N VAL A 13 -2.15 10.68 -19.26
CA VAL A 13 -1.78 9.49 -20.04
C VAL A 13 -2.60 8.27 -19.63
N ILE A 14 -2.82 8.06 -18.32
CA ILE A 14 -3.68 6.98 -17.82
C ILE A 14 -5.11 7.15 -18.36
N LEU A 15 -5.68 8.36 -18.29
CA LEU A 15 -7.02 8.64 -18.81
C LEU A 15 -7.14 8.39 -20.31
N LEU A 16 -6.14 8.82 -21.10
CA LEU A 16 -6.10 8.60 -22.55
C LEU A 16 -6.01 7.12 -22.94
N LEU A 17 -5.34 6.29 -22.14
CA LEU A 17 -5.26 4.85 -22.38
C LEU A 17 -6.51 4.10 -21.88
N LEU A 18 -7.06 4.47 -20.73
CA LEU A 18 -8.20 3.76 -20.12
C LEU A 18 -9.54 4.07 -20.80
N MET A 19 -9.79 5.33 -21.20
CA MET A 19 -11.10 5.71 -21.78
C MET A 19 -11.44 4.90 -23.03
N PRO A 20 -10.56 4.76 -24.04
CA PRO A 20 -10.84 3.94 -25.21
C PRO A 20 -10.91 2.44 -24.89
N GLN A 21 -10.18 1.96 -23.88
CA GLN A 21 -10.22 0.56 -23.45
C GLN A 21 -11.56 0.21 -22.79
N ILE A 22 -12.10 1.11 -21.96
CA ILE A 22 -13.44 0.99 -21.38
C ILE A 22 -14.49 1.06 -22.49
N ALA A 23 -14.38 2.04 -23.41
CA ALA A 23 -15.29 2.17 -24.53
C ALA A 23 -15.30 0.92 -25.43
N HIS A 24 -14.12 0.41 -25.80
CA HIS A 24 -13.99 -0.84 -26.55
C HIS A 24 -14.64 -2.01 -25.81
N THR A 25 -14.32 -2.19 -24.52
CA THR A 25 -14.83 -3.33 -23.73
C THR A 25 -16.35 -3.31 -23.55
N LEU A 26 -16.94 -2.12 -23.40
CA LEU A 26 -18.40 -1.98 -23.28
C LEU A 26 -19.12 -2.04 -24.64
N TYR A 27 -18.49 -1.60 -25.73
CA TYR A 27 -19.20 -1.25 -26.97
C TYR A 27 -18.84 -2.10 -28.19
N VAL A 28 -17.61 -2.64 -28.36
CA VAL A 28 -17.26 -3.64 -29.43
C VAL A 28 -18.09 -4.92 -29.35
N PHE A 29 -18.76 -5.05 -28.24
CA PHE A 29 -19.04 -6.28 -27.58
C PHE A 29 -20.53 -6.28 -27.17
N GLU A 30 -21.16 -5.10 -27.18
CA GLU A 30 -22.58 -5.00 -27.47
C GLU A 30 -22.88 -5.70 -28.81
N VAL A 31 -23.79 -6.67 -28.76
CA VAL A 31 -24.05 -7.67 -29.81
C VAL A 31 -24.30 -6.97 -31.15
N HIS A 32 -23.31 -7.04 -32.07
CA HIS A 32 -23.25 -6.50 -33.46
C HIS A 32 -22.45 -5.21 -33.74
N SER A 33 -21.70 -4.64 -32.80
CA SER A 33 -20.92 -3.44 -33.07
C SER A 33 -19.64 -3.71 -33.88
N ARG A 34 -19.69 -3.53 -35.21
CA ARG A 34 -18.49 -3.37 -36.04
C ARG A 34 -18.08 -1.90 -36.00
N TYR A 35 -16.89 -1.62 -35.49
CA TYR A 35 -16.31 -0.29 -35.66
C TYR A 35 -15.82 -0.13 -37.09
N ASP A 36 -16.18 0.99 -37.72
CA ASP A 36 -15.54 1.42 -38.97
C ASP A 36 -14.06 1.76 -38.76
N ASN A 37 -13.67 2.12 -37.52
CA ASN A 37 -12.32 2.54 -37.16
C ASN A 37 -11.65 1.61 -36.14
N PRO A 38 -10.47 1.02 -36.46
CA PRO A 38 -9.78 0.05 -35.59
C PRO A 38 -9.10 0.69 -34.37
N TRP A 39 -9.14 2.01 -34.24
CA TRP A 39 -8.45 2.76 -33.19
C TRP A 39 -8.74 2.24 -31.77
N PHE A 40 -10.00 1.92 -31.46
CA PHE A 40 -10.39 1.40 -30.15
C PHE A 40 -9.72 0.06 -29.83
N ALA A 41 -9.60 -0.82 -30.83
CA ALA A 41 -8.94 -2.12 -30.67
C ALA A 41 -7.44 -1.97 -30.45
N TRP A 42 -6.81 -1.01 -31.12
CA TRP A 42 -5.40 -0.68 -30.89
C TRP A 42 -5.15 -0.14 -29.49
N CYS A 43 -5.99 0.76 -28.97
CA CYS A 43 -5.86 1.25 -27.60
C CYS A 43 -6.01 0.12 -26.57
N TYR A 44 -6.98 -0.79 -26.79
CA TYR A 44 -7.16 -1.96 -25.94
C TYR A 44 -5.90 -2.85 -25.93
N ALA A 45 -5.36 -3.19 -27.11
CA ALA A 45 -4.17 -4.03 -27.23
C ALA A 45 -2.95 -3.38 -26.57
N ILE A 46 -2.71 -2.09 -26.85
CA ILE A 46 -1.61 -1.33 -26.24
C ILE A 46 -1.73 -1.31 -24.71
N GLY A 47 -2.94 -1.11 -24.17
CA GLY A 47 -3.17 -1.09 -22.72
C GLY A 47 -2.83 -2.43 -22.07
N VAL A 48 -3.29 -3.54 -22.65
CA VAL A 48 -3.03 -4.91 -22.17
C VAL A 48 -1.54 -5.26 -22.25
N ASP A 49 -0.91 -5.02 -23.40
CA ASP A 49 0.51 -5.31 -23.62
C ASP A 49 1.42 -4.50 -22.68
N THR A 50 1.08 -3.21 -22.49
CA THR A 50 1.80 -2.34 -21.56
C THR A 50 1.69 -2.85 -20.13
N ALA A 51 0.52 -3.31 -19.69
CA ALA A 51 0.34 -3.87 -18.35
C ALA A 51 1.20 -5.13 -18.14
N ILE A 52 1.24 -6.04 -19.11
CA ILE A 52 2.08 -7.24 -19.07
C ILE A 52 3.57 -6.85 -19.02
N LEU A 53 3.99 -5.89 -19.83
CA LEU A 53 5.37 -5.40 -19.86
C LEU A 53 5.79 -4.79 -18.51
N ILE A 54 4.90 -4.04 -17.86
CA ILE A 54 5.17 -3.46 -16.53
C ILE A 54 5.32 -4.56 -15.47
N PHE A 55 4.42 -5.55 -15.47
CA PHE A 55 4.50 -6.65 -14.51
C PHE A 55 5.77 -7.49 -14.68
N THR A 56 6.14 -7.79 -15.92
CA THR A 56 7.35 -8.56 -16.23
C THR A 56 8.63 -7.78 -15.91
N SER A 57 8.71 -6.49 -16.26
CA SER A 57 9.88 -5.64 -15.97
C SER A 57 10.11 -5.42 -14.47
N LYS A 58 9.06 -5.48 -13.64
CA LYS A 58 9.18 -5.45 -12.16
C LYS A 58 9.49 -6.81 -11.52
N GLY A 59 9.59 -7.89 -12.30
CA GLY A 59 9.81 -9.24 -11.80
C GLY A 59 8.55 -9.91 -11.22
N TRP A 60 7.36 -9.34 -11.45
CA TRP A 60 6.08 -9.88 -10.99
C TRP A 60 5.50 -10.88 -12.00
N LEU A 61 6.28 -11.92 -12.34
CA LEU A 61 5.93 -12.86 -13.40
C LEU A 61 4.62 -13.61 -13.12
N ARG A 62 4.35 -13.97 -11.86
CA ARG A 62 3.08 -14.62 -11.45
C ARG A 62 1.88 -13.71 -11.73
N THR A 63 1.99 -12.42 -11.41
CA THR A 63 0.95 -11.42 -11.65
C THR A 63 0.73 -11.20 -13.14
N ALA A 64 1.80 -11.18 -13.95
CA ALA A 64 1.71 -11.08 -15.40
C ALA A 64 0.93 -12.25 -16.02
N PHE A 65 1.23 -13.49 -15.61
CA PHE A 65 0.49 -14.66 -16.08
C PHE A 65 -0.97 -14.65 -15.63
N ALA A 66 -1.22 -14.33 -14.36
CA ALA A 66 -2.59 -14.24 -13.84
C ALA A 66 -3.42 -13.20 -14.62
N TYR A 67 -2.85 -12.04 -14.92
CA TYR A 67 -3.48 -11.00 -15.73
C TYR A 67 -3.73 -11.44 -17.18
N PHE A 68 -2.75 -12.11 -17.80
CA PHE A 68 -2.91 -12.65 -19.16
C PHE A 68 -4.06 -13.66 -19.24
N PHE A 69 -4.10 -14.64 -18.34
CA PHE A 69 -5.18 -15.63 -18.31
C PHE A 69 -6.54 -15.02 -17.95
N ALA A 70 -6.59 -14.03 -17.07
CA ALA A 70 -7.82 -13.30 -16.76
C ALA A 70 -8.33 -12.50 -17.97
N THR A 71 -7.43 -11.94 -18.77
CA THR A 71 -7.76 -11.26 -20.04
C THR A 71 -8.29 -12.24 -21.07
N LEU A 72 -7.64 -13.39 -21.21
CA LEU A 72 -8.11 -14.46 -22.09
C LEU A 72 -9.50 -14.99 -21.66
N ALA A 73 -9.69 -15.23 -20.37
CA ALA A 73 -10.96 -15.69 -19.80
C ALA A 73 -12.07 -14.67 -20.01
N HIS A 74 -11.80 -13.38 -19.79
CA HIS A 74 -12.73 -12.31 -20.11
C HIS A 74 -13.14 -12.36 -21.58
N ASN A 75 -12.18 -12.41 -22.51
CA ASN A 75 -12.48 -12.44 -23.94
C ASN A 75 -13.33 -13.65 -24.34
N LEU A 76 -13.05 -14.83 -23.75
CA LEU A 76 -13.84 -16.05 -23.99
C LEU A 76 -15.26 -15.95 -23.41
N VAL A 77 -15.39 -15.55 -22.14
CA VAL A 77 -16.71 -15.41 -21.49
C VAL A 77 -17.54 -14.39 -22.24
N TYR A 78 -16.94 -13.27 -22.64
CA TYR A 78 -17.62 -12.23 -23.38
C TYR A 78 -18.07 -12.73 -24.77
N LEU A 79 -17.22 -13.49 -25.49
CA LEU A 79 -17.56 -14.03 -26.82
C LEU A 79 -18.78 -14.96 -26.80
N TYR A 80 -18.93 -15.77 -25.77
CA TYR A 80 -20.01 -16.76 -25.69
C TYR A 80 -21.22 -16.30 -24.85
N ASN A 81 -21.01 -15.45 -23.85
CA ASN A 81 -22.02 -15.03 -22.88
C ASN A 81 -21.82 -13.56 -22.44
N PRO A 82 -22.03 -12.58 -23.35
CA PRO A 82 -21.74 -11.17 -23.09
C PRO A 82 -22.54 -10.57 -21.92
N ASP A 83 -23.82 -10.95 -21.81
CA ASP A 83 -24.75 -10.43 -20.79
C ASP A 83 -24.61 -11.09 -19.41
N SER A 84 -23.64 -12.00 -19.27
CA SER A 84 -23.42 -12.71 -18.00
C SER A 84 -22.81 -11.79 -16.94
N ILE A 85 -23.22 -11.95 -15.68
CA ILE A 85 -22.59 -11.31 -14.52
C ILE A 85 -21.07 -11.60 -14.50
N TRP A 86 -20.66 -12.80 -14.93
CA TRP A 86 -19.26 -13.21 -15.00
C TRP A 86 -18.45 -12.37 -15.99
N SER A 87 -19.07 -11.94 -17.08
CA SER A 87 -18.46 -11.06 -18.07
C SER A 87 -18.09 -9.73 -17.42
N GLY A 88 -19.08 -9.08 -16.76
CA GLY A 88 -18.86 -7.82 -16.05
C GLY A 88 -17.85 -7.91 -14.91
N LEU A 89 -17.87 -9.01 -14.14
CA LEU A 89 -16.90 -9.22 -13.06
C LEU A 89 -15.46 -9.32 -13.58
N LEU A 90 -15.23 -10.09 -14.66
CA LEU A 90 -13.91 -10.24 -15.26
C LEU A 90 -13.39 -8.94 -15.89
N VAL A 91 -14.27 -8.13 -16.49
CA VAL A 91 -13.93 -6.77 -16.96
C VAL A 91 -13.38 -5.92 -15.83
N CYS A 92 -14.10 -5.85 -14.71
CA CYS A 92 -13.72 -5.03 -13.57
C CYS A 92 -12.35 -5.46 -12.99
N ILE A 93 -12.11 -6.76 -12.90
CA ILE A 93 -10.83 -7.31 -12.43
C ILE A 93 -9.68 -6.90 -13.36
N ASN A 94 -9.85 -7.10 -14.66
CA ASN A 94 -8.82 -6.75 -15.65
C ASN A 94 -8.56 -5.25 -15.70
N LEU A 95 -9.61 -4.42 -15.66
CA LEU A 95 -9.46 -2.97 -15.65
C LEU A 95 -8.73 -2.49 -14.39
N SER A 96 -9.06 -3.05 -13.23
CA SER A 96 -8.38 -2.73 -11.97
C SER A 96 -6.90 -3.11 -12.01
N ALA A 97 -6.57 -4.29 -12.55
CA ALA A 97 -5.18 -4.73 -12.72
C ALA A 97 -4.41 -3.86 -13.72
N THR A 98 -5.06 -3.44 -14.81
CA THR A 98 -4.48 -2.54 -15.82
C THR A 98 -4.17 -1.18 -15.21
N LEU A 99 -5.13 -0.62 -14.45
CA LEU A 99 -4.93 0.65 -13.73
C LEU A 99 -3.77 0.54 -12.74
N TYR A 100 -3.73 -0.54 -11.96
CA TYR A 100 -2.62 -0.79 -11.04
C TYR A 100 -1.26 -0.83 -11.76
N ALA A 101 -1.16 -1.55 -12.89
CA ALA A 101 0.07 -1.58 -13.68
C ALA A 101 0.48 -0.17 -14.16
N LEU A 102 -0.46 0.59 -14.73
CA LEU A 102 -0.15 1.92 -15.28
C LEU A 102 0.26 2.94 -14.20
N THR A 103 -0.34 2.88 -13.00
CA THR A 103 0.10 3.75 -11.89
C THR A 103 1.57 3.52 -11.54
N HIS A 104 2.04 2.27 -11.67
CA HIS A 104 3.41 1.87 -11.38
C HIS A 104 4.45 2.39 -12.37
N LEU A 105 4.03 2.95 -13.52
CA LEU A 105 4.89 3.65 -14.49
C LEU A 105 5.32 5.03 -13.98
N PHE A 106 4.43 5.71 -13.26
CA PHE A 106 4.62 7.10 -12.82
C PHE A 106 5.15 7.21 -11.38
N ILE A 107 5.25 6.09 -10.65
CA ILE A 107 5.85 6.07 -9.32
C ILE A 107 7.38 6.15 -9.46
N LYS A 108 7.95 7.31 -9.14
CA LYS A 108 9.41 7.50 -9.04
C LYS A 108 9.92 6.81 -7.77
N LYS A 109 10.77 5.79 -7.92
CA LYS A 109 11.48 5.19 -6.78
C LYS A 109 12.44 6.23 -6.19
N LYS A 110 12.21 6.69 -4.95
CA LYS A 110 13.18 7.50 -4.20
C LYS A 110 14.35 6.57 -3.86
N THR A 111 15.45 6.71 -4.60
CA THR A 111 16.67 5.94 -4.34
C THR A 111 17.27 6.49 -3.05
N ILE A 112 17.20 5.72 -1.97
CA ILE A 112 17.90 6.05 -0.72
C ILE A 112 19.39 5.98 -1.04
N PRO A 113 20.20 7.02 -0.75
CA PRO A 113 21.65 6.92 -0.89
C PRO A 113 22.13 5.74 -0.04
N GLN A 114 22.55 4.66 -0.67
CA GLN A 114 23.19 3.57 0.04
C GLN A 114 24.60 4.05 0.38
N MET A 115 24.77 4.56 1.62
CA MET A 115 26.09 4.76 2.18
C MET A 115 26.64 3.41 2.63
N PRO A 116 27.81 2.97 2.11
CA PRO A 116 28.38 1.67 2.43
C PRO A 116 29.10 1.71 3.78
N HIS A 117 28.39 2.05 4.88
CA HIS A 117 28.77 1.74 6.27
C HIS A 117 27.71 2.19 7.31
N ALA A 118 26.41 2.11 7.01
CA ALA A 118 25.40 2.53 7.99
C ALA A 118 25.21 1.48 9.09
N THR A 119 25.67 1.78 10.31
CA THR A 119 25.40 0.99 11.52
C THR A 119 23.89 0.88 11.78
N GLY A 120 23.46 -0.19 12.47
CA GLY A 120 22.04 -0.55 12.63
C GLY A 120 21.14 0.56 13.19
N THR A 121 21.70 1.50 13.97
CA THR A 121 20.99 2.66 14.54
C THR A 121 20.58 3.66 13.46
N LEU A 122 21.43 3.91 12.45
CA LEU A 122 21.15 4.84 11.36
C LEU A 122 20.08 4.28 10.41
N LYS A 123 20.08 2.96 10.19
CA LYS A 123 19.08 2.27 9.38
C LYS A 123 17.68 2.34 10.03
N LYS A 124 17.62 2.23 11.37
CA LYS A 124 16.39 2.44 12.15
C LYS A 124 15.92 3.89 12.11
N ALA A 125 16.84 4.85 12.22
CA ALA A 125 16.53 6.27 12.16
C ALA A 125 15.90 6.67 10.81
N ILE A 126 16.44 6.18 9.68
CA ILE A 126 15.87 6.41 8.34
C ILE A 126 14.46 5.82 8.23
N HIS A 127 14.22 4.65 8.81
CA HIS A 127 12.92 4.00 8.76
C HIS A 127 11.86 4.75 9.59
N ILE A 128 12.26 5.29 10.74
CA ILE A 128 11.42 6.14 11.60
C ILE A 128 11.14 7.47 10.89
N GLN A 129 12.15 8.09 10.28
CA GLN A 129 12.00 9.33 9.51
C GLN A 129 10.98 9.17 8.37
N HIS A 130 11.05 8.09 7.60
CA HIS A 130 10.09 7.82 6.53
C HIS A 130 8.67 7.53 7.05
N ALA A 131 8.53 6.92 8.22
CA ALA A 131 7.22 6.69 8.82
C ALA A 131 6.59 8.01 9.32
N ILE A 132 7.40 8.92 9.86
CA ILE A 132 6.97 10.28 10.23
C ILE A 132 6.58 11.08 8.97
N GLU A 133 7.38 11.04 7.89
CA GLU A 133 7.05 11.68 6.61
C GLU A 133 5.77 11.11 5.97
N ALA A 134 5.45 9.84 6.23
CA ALA A 134 4.23 9.17 5.76
C ALA A 134 2.99 9.45 6.64
N GLY A 135 3.09 10.34 7.63
CA GLY A 135 1.99 10.70 8.52
C GLY A 135 1.67 9.67 9.60
N ILE A 136 2.57 8.70 9.84
CA ILE A 136 2.42 7.74 10.94
C ILE A 136 2.83 8.46 12.22
N HIS A 137 1.83 8.88 13.00
CA HIS A 137 2.05 9.41 14.34
C HIS A 137 2.42 8.26 15.28
N PHE A 138 3.65 8.25 15.78
CA PHE A 138 4.07 7.29 16.79
C PHE A 138 3.61 7.77 18.16
N GLU A 139 2.62 7.07 18.73
CA GLU A 139 2.26 7.27 20.14
C GLU A 139 3.45 6.84 21.00
N ALA A 140 3.98 7.78 21.77
CA ALA A 140 5.02 7.46 22.74
C ALA A 140 4.44 6.54 23.82
N HIS A 141 5.21 5.53 24.23
CA HIS A 141 4.83 4.59 25.29
C HIS A 141 5.69 4.86 26.54
N PRO A 142 5.35 5.88 27.37
CA PRO A 142 6.18 6.31 28.50
C PRO A 142 6.19 5.36 29.68
N PHE A 143 5.19 4.48 29.80
CA PHE A 143 4.95 3.64 30.97
C PHE A 143 5.58 2.25 30.78
N GLU A 144 6.52 1.79 31.62
CA GLU A 144 7.46 0.69 31.26
C GLU A 144 7.34 -0.71 31.92
N CYS A 145 6.45 -1.12 32.81
CA CYS A 145 6.58 -2.37 33.62
C CYS A 145 7.99 -2.71 34.22
N PRO A 146 8.15 -2.64 35.55
CA PRO A 146 9.44 -2.89 36.21
C PRO A 146 9.90 -4.36 36.16
N GLU A 147 8.98 -5.31 35.94
CA GLU A 147 9.31 -6.74 35.98
C GLU A 147 9.78 -7.28 34.62
N CYS A 148 9.20 -6.79 33.51
CA CYS A 148 9.50 -7.30 32.17
C CYS A 148 9.97 -6.24 31.15
N GLY A 149 9.99 -4.95 31.51
CA GLY A 149 10.44 -3.85 30.65
C GLY A 149 9.50 -3.53 29.47
N LYS A 150 8.28 -4.06 29.49
CA LYS A 150 7.30 -3.84 28.43
C LYS A 150 6.67 -2.44 28.54
N ARG A 151 6.63 -1.72 27.42
CA ARG A 151 6.15 -0.32 27.38
C ARG A 151 4.69 -0.20 26.97
N PHE A 152 3.98 0.76 27.55
CA PHE A 152 2.55 1.03 27.40
C PHE A 152 2.31 2.51 27.16
N ALA A 153 1.23 2.83 26.42
CA ALA A 153 0.84 4.20 26.11
C ALA A 153 0.15 4.89 27.31
N ASP A 154 -0.45 4.11 28.21
CA ASP A 154 -1.26 4.57 29.34
C ASP A 154 -0.92 3.79 30.63
N ASN A 155 -0.98 4.49 31.77
CA ASN A 155 -0.87 3.92 33.11
C ASN A 155 -1.95 2.85 33.38
N LYS A 156 -3.20 2.98 32.87
CA LYS A 156 -4.24 1.95 33.03
C LYS A 156 -3.86 0.63 32.36
N GLN A 157 -3.30 0.68 31.15
CA GLN A 157 -2.86 -0.51 30.42
C GLN A 157 -1.72 -1.22 31.15
N LEU A 158 -0.77 -0.42 31.65
CA LEU A 158 0.31 -0.90 32.50
C LEU A 158 -0.21 -1.58 33.77
N ASN A 159 -1.13 -0.95 34.50
CA ASN A 159 -1.69 -1.52 35.74
C ASN A 159 -2.45 -2.82 35.46
N GLY A 160 -3.19 -2.87 34.36
CA GLY A 160 -3.81 -4.11 33.87
C GLY A 160 -2.77 -5.20 33.60
N HIS A 161 -1.65 -4.85 32.98
CA HIS A 161 -0.56 -5.79 32.73
C HIS A 161 0.13 -6.28 34.03
N ILE A 162 0.37 -5.40 35.01
CA ILE A 162 0.97 -5.79 36.31
C ILE A 162 0.09 -6.77 37.08
N SER A 163 -1.24 -6.71 36.90
CA SER A 163 -2.14 -7.70 37.49
C SER A 163 -1.83 -9.14 37.05
N VAL A 164 -1.22 -9.33 35.88
CA VAL A 164 -0.78 -10.64 35.39
C VAL A 164 0.44 -11.13 36.17
N HIS A 165 1.45 -10.29 36.39
CA HIS A 165 2.61 -10.63 37.22
C HIS A 165 2.21 -10.95 38.67
N LYS A 166 1.21 -10.25 39.22
CA LYS A 166 0.63 -10.57 40.52
C LYS A 166 0.02 -11.97 40.57
N LYS A 167 -0.66 -12.40 39.50
CA LYS A 167 -1.23 -13.75 39.39
C LYS A 167 -0.17 -14.83 39.19
N GLN A 168 0.98 -14.48 38.61
CA GLN A 168 2.10 -15.39 38.37
C GLN A 168 3.11 -15.45 39.54
N ASN A 169 2.83 -14.77 40.66
CA ASN A 169 3.77 -14.62 41.80
C ASN A 169 5.14 -14.02 41.42
N GLU A 170 5.20 -13.27 40.33
CA GLU A 170 6.42 -12.58 39.87
C GLU A 170 6.49 -11.14 40.40
N TRP A 171 5.44 -10.66 41.07
CA TRP A 171 5.32 -9.29 41.53
C TRP A 171 6.13 -9.01 42.79
N LYS A 172 7.04 -8.01 42.73
CA LYS A 172 7.83 -7.55 43.88
C LYS A 172 7.41 -6.13 44.30
N PRO A 173 6.84 -5.93 45.51
CA PRO A 173 6.36 -4.62 45.96
C PRO A 173 7.48 -3.55 46.04
N GLU A 174 8.71 -3.97 46.31
CA GLU A 174 9.88 -3.10 46.49
C GLU A 174 10.24 -2.31 45.22
N HIS A 175 9.93 -2.84 44.04
CA HIS A 175 10.29 -2.24 42.76
C HIS A 175 9.26 -1.23 42.24
N TYR A 176 8.08 -1.12 42.86
CA TYR A 176 6.96 -0.38 42.28
C TYR A 176 6.94 1.12 42.66
N GLY A 177 7.18 1.46 43.94
CA GLY A 177 7.02 2.84 44.45
C GLY A 177 7.92 3.87 43.75
N ASN A 178 9.22 3.58 43.65
CA ASN A 178 10.17 4.48 42.96
C ASN A 178 9.96 4.50 41.44
N TRP A 179 9.35 3.46 40.89
CA TRP A 179 9.21 3.27 39.46
C TRP A 179 7.99 3.99 38.88
N GLU A 180 6.90 4.09 39.65
CA GLU A 180 5.73 4.89 39.27
C GLU A 180 6.11 6.36 39.05
N GLU A 181 6.91 6.94 39.95
CA GLU A 181 7.47 8.28 39.78
C GLU A 181 8.34 8.42 38.53
N GLN A 182 9.11 7.38 38.18
CA GLN A 182 9.96 7.40 36.98
C GLN A 182 9.14 7.42 35.70
N ASN A 183 8.04 6.66 35.61
CA ASN A 183 7.16 6.76 34.44
C ASN A 183 6.46 8.10 34.37
N GLN A 184 6.07 8.67 35.52
CA GLN A 184 5.43 9.98 35.56
C GLN A 184 6.38 11.07 35.07
N LYS A 185 7.67 11.00 35.43
CA LYS A 185 8.72 11.87 34.89
C LYS A 185 8.92 11.67 33.39
N ARG A 186 8.88 10.43 32.88
CA ARG A 186 8.95 10.13 31.44
C ARG A 186 7.75 10.72 30.69
N TYR A 187 6.55 10.63 31.26
CA TYR A 187 5.33 11.21 30.69
C TYR A 187 5.38 12.74 30.65
N GLN A 188 5.79 13.40 31.74
CA GLN A 188 5.94 14.86 31.76
C GLN A 188 6.95 15.36 30.72
N LYS A 189 8.09 14.69 30.61
CA LYS A 189 9.12 15.03 29.61
C LYS A 189 8.63 14.93 28.16
N LEU A 190 7.70 14.01 27.88
CA LEU A 190 7.08 13.90 26.56
C LEU A 190 6.14 15.09 26.27
N LEU A 191 5.39 15.55 27.28
CA LEU A 191 4.51 16.72 27.15
C LEU A 191 5.30 18.03 26.98
N GLU A 192 6.51 18.09 27.52
CA GLU A 192 7.43 19.23 27.40
C GLU A 192 8.20 19.25 26.07
N THR A 193 8.16 18.17 25.27
CA THR A 193 8.86 18.12 23.98
C THR A 193 8.07 18.95 22.95
N PRO A 194 8.67 19.98 22.31
CA PRO A 194 7.97 20.77 21.30
C PRO A 194 7.52 19.87 20.14
N GLN A 195 6.25 19.98 19.73
CA GLN A 195 5.71 19.34 18.53
C GLN A 195 6.29 19.92 17.26
#